data_AF-A3V4H2-F1
#
_entry.id   AF-A3V4H2-F1
#
_cell.length_a   1.000
_cell.length_b   1.000
_cell.length_c   1.000
_cell.angle_alpha   90.00
_cell.angle_beta   90.00
_cell.angle_gamma   90.00
#
_symmetry.space_group_name_H-M   'P 1'
#
loop_
_entity.id
_entity.type
_entity.pdbx_description
1 polymer ?
#
loop_
_entity_poly.entity_id
_entity_poly.type
_entity_poly.pdbx_seq_one_letter_code
_entity_poly.pdbx_strand_id
1 'polypeptide(L)' 'MQPDHRNTAADRAAEAFYGQSDDAFAKQVQEICRNDERLMQVFRRTRAAYLQDRGTPRI' A
#
# COMPACT_ATOMS: atom_id res chain seq x y z
N MET A 1 -19.69 5.16 -22.75
CA MET A 1 -18.47 5.20 -21.92
C MET A 1 -18.70 4.25 -20.76
N GLN A 2 -17.95 3.15 -20.67
CA GLN A 2 -18.09 2.22 -19.56
C GLN A 2 -17.63 2.94 -18.27
N PRO A 3 -18.37 2.89 -17.16
CA PRO A 3 -17.90 3.45 -15.91
C PRO A 3 -16.67 2.63 -15.50
N ASP A 4 -15.55 3.32 -15.37
CA ASP A 4 -14.30 2.83 -14.79
C ASP A 4 -14.66 2.24 -13.41
N HIS A 5 -14.84 0.93 -13.34
CA HIS A 5 -15.08 0.21 -12.08
C HIS A 5 -13.77 0.23 -11.30
N ARG A 6 -13.39 1.42 -10.81
CA ARG A 6 -12.45 1.55 -9.70
C ARG A 6 -13.00 0.68 -8.60
N ASN A 7 -12.30 -0.41 -8.33
CA ASN A 7 -12.69 -1.37 -7.32
C ASN A 7 -12.58 -0.66 -5.96
N THR A 8 -13.66 0.03 -5.58
CA THR A 8 -13.68 0.98 -4.46
C THR A 8 -13.33 0.29 -3.16
N ALA A 9 -13.60 -1.02 -3.06
CA ALA A 9 -13.19 -1.85 -1.94
C ALA A 9 -11.67 -2.08 -1.92
N ALA A 10 -11.06 -2.36 -3.07
CA ALA A 10 -9.61 -2.51 -3.19
C ALA A 10 -8.87 -1.18 -2.92
N ASP A 11 -9.38 -0.06 -3.42
CA ASP A 11 -8.79 1.26 -3.17
C ASP A 11 -8.84 1.62 -1.67
N ARG A 12 -9.98 1.37 -1.01
CA ARG A 12 -10.11 1.58 0.44
C ARG A 12 -9.22 0.65 1.25
N ALA A 13 -9.06 -0.60 0.83
CA ALA A 13 -8.16 -1.54 1.50
C ALA A 13 -6.69 -1.11 1.33
N ALA A 14 -6.31 -0.68 0.13
CA ALA A 14 -4.97 -0.14 -0.14
C ALA A 14 -4.70 1.12 0.70
N GLU A 15 -5.69 1.99 0.86
CA GLU A 15 -5.59 3.17 1.72
C GLU A 15 -5.45 2.83 3.19
N ALA A 16 -6.31 1.95 3.71
CA ALA A 16 -6.23 1.50 5.10
C ALA A 16 -4.89 0.83 5.43
N PHE A 17 -4.29 0.14 4.45
CA PHE A 17 -3.05 -0.62 4.65
C PHE A 17 -1.77 0.17 4.34
N TYR A 18 -1.67 0.81 3.18
CA TYR A 18 -0.46 1.53 2.77
C TYR A 18 -0.44 3.00 3.20
N GLY A 19 -1.60 3.59 3.49
CA GLY A 19 -1.76 4.96 3.97
C GLY A 19 -1.60 5.16 5.49
N GLN A 20 -1.42 4.08 6.25
CA GLN A 20 -1.14 4.17 7.69
C GLN A 20 0.24 4.79 7.97
N SER A 21 0.46 5.21 9.21
CA SER A 21 1.75 5.74 9.69
C SER A 21 2.89 4.73 9.54
N ASP A 22 4.11 5.22 9.37
CA ASP A 22 5.29 4.37 9.17
C ASP A 22 5.51 3.32 10.25
N ASP A 23 5.37 3.67 11.53
CA ASP A 23 5.47 2.72 12.64
C ASP A 23 4.41 1.61 12.59
N ALA A 24 3.16 1.98 12.29
CA ALA A 24 2.06 1.03 12.21
C ALA A 24 2.26 0.05 11.05
N PHE A 25 2.66 0.58 9.89
CA PHE A 25 2.99 -0.24 8.72
C PHE A 25 4.18 -1.17 9.00
N ALA A 26 5.24 -0.65 9.60
CA ALA A 26 6.44 -1.43 9.90
C ALA A 26 6.13 -2.60 10.84
N LYS A 27 5.36 -2.34 11.90
CA LYS A 27 4.92 -3.37 12.84
C LYS A 27 4.07 -4.44 12.15
N GLN A 28 3.09 -4.03 11.36
CA GLN A 28 2.19 -4.96 10.68
C GLN A 28 2.91 -5.81 9.63
N VAL A 29 3.82 -5.22 8.85
CA VAL A 29 4.63 -5.97 7.88
C VAL A 29 5.61 -6.91 8.58
N GLN A 30 6.19 -6.52 9.72
CA GLN A 30 7.06 -7.39 10.50
C GLN A 30 6.31 -8.62 11.03
N GLU A 31 5.05 -8.47 11.44
CA GLU A 31 4.21 -9.60 11.88
C GLU A 31 3.83 -10.51 10.70
N ILE A 32 3.41 -9.94 9.57
CA ILE A 32 3.03 -10.72 8.37
C ILE A 32 4.23 -11.44 7.76
N CYS A 33 5.39 -10.78 7.71
CA CYS A 33 6.59 -11.26 7.04
C CYS A 33 7.60 -11.89 8.01
N ARG A 34 7.19 -12.28 9.22
CA ARG A 34 8.08 -12.78 10.28
C ARG A 34 9.07 -13.85 9.82
N ASN A 35 8.68 -14.67 8.83
CA ASN A 35 9.48 -15.78 8.33
C ASN A 35 10.05 -15.55 6.90
N ASP A 36 9.79 -14.40 6.27
CA ASP A 36 10.23 -14.12 4.90
C ASP A 36 10.59 -12.65 4.67
N GLU A 37 11.89 -12.36 4.65
CA GLU A 37 12.43 -11.02 4.40
C GLU A 37 12.18 -10.52 2.97
N ARG A 38 12.00 -11.42 2.00
CA ARG A 38 11.72 -11.03 0.60
C ARG A 38 10.33 -10.42 0.51
N LEU A 39 9.38 -10.99 1.25
CA LEU A 39 8.01 -10.47 1.32
C LEU A 39 7.98 -9.06 1.95
N MET A 40 8.80 -8.81 2.96
CA MET A 40 8.97 -7.48 3.57
C MET A 40 9.48 -6.45 2.56
N GLN A 41 10.43 -6.81 1.68
CA GLN A 41 10.90 -5.92 0.61
C GLN A 41 9.80 -5.59 -0.40
N VAL A 42 8.96 -6.57 -0.76
CA VAL A 42 7.81 -6.37 -1.65
C VAL A 42 6.85 -5.35 -1.04
N PHE A 43 6.44 -5.53 0.22
CA PHE A 43 5.51 -4.60 0.88
C PHE A 43 6.06 -3.18 0.96
N ARG A 44 7.35 -3.02 1.29
CA ARG A 44 8.01 -1.70 1.33
C ARG A 44 8.04 -1.03 -0.04
N ARG A 45 8.40 -1.77 -1.09
CA ARG A 45 8.41 -1.26 -2.47
C ARG A 45 7.02 -0.88 -2.95
N THR A 46 6.01 -1.69 -2.66
CA THR A 46 4.62 -1.39 -3.02
C THR A 46 4.10 -0.16 -2.28
N ARG A 47 4.42 0.01 -0.99
CA ARG A 47 4.05 1.21 -0.24
C ARG A 47 4.69 2.46 -0.83
N ALA A 48 5.97 2.40 -1.19
CA ALA A 48 6.66 3.52 -1.83
C ALA A 48 5.98 3.93 -3.14
N ALA A 49 5.64 2.96 -3.99
CA ALA A 49 4.90 3.22 -5.24
C ALA A 49 3.51 3.82 -4.98
N TYR A 50 2.78 3.29 -4.00
CA TYR A 50 1.46 3.79 -3.60
C TYR A 50 1.51 5.25 -3.11
N LEU A 51 2.49 5.59 -2.26
CA LEU A 51 2.66 6.95 -1.75
C LEU A 51 3.13 7.92 -2.85
N GLN A 52 3.94 7.46 -3.81
CA GLN A 52 4.37 8.26 -4.95
C GLN A 52 3.19 8.59 -5.89
N ASP A 53 2.32 7.62 -6.17
CA ASP A 53 1.11 7.83 -6.98
C ASP A 53 0.17 8.86 -6.32
N ARG A 54 0.05 8.84 -4.99
CA ARG A 54 -0.76 9.81 -4.23
C ARG A 54 -0.08 11.16 -4.00
N GLY A 55 1.24 11.22 -3.98
CA GLY A 55 2.02 12.44 -3.79
C GLY A 55 2.26 13.23 -5.08
N THR A 56 2.04 12.61 -6.24
CA THR A 56 2.18 13.27 -7.53
C THR A 56 0.83 13.93 -7.90
N PRO A 57 0.72 15.28 -7.91
CA PRO A 57 -0.48 15.90 -8.46
C PRO A 57 -0.60 15.48 -9.93
N ARG A 58 -1.73 14.87 -10.30
CA ARG A 58 -2.10 14.63 -11.70
C ARG A 58 -2.26 16.01 -12.36
N ILE A 59 -1.20 16.47 -13.03
CA ILE A 59 -1.19 17.60 -13.96
C ILE A 59 -1.77 17.18 -15.31
#